data_AF-Q7PAA5-F1
#
_entry.id   AF-Q7PAA5-F1
#
_cell.length_a   1.000
_cell.length_b   1.000
_cell.length_c   1.000
_cell.angle_alpha   90.00
_cell.angle_beta   90.00
_cell.angle_gamma   90.00
#
_symmetry.space_group_name_H-M   'P 1'
#
loop_
_entity.id
_entity.type
_entity.pdbx_description
1 polymer ?
#
loop_
_entity_poly.entity_id
_entity_poly.type
_entity_poly.pdbx_seq_one_letter_code
_entity_poly.pdbx_strand_id
1 'polypeptide(L)' 'MNEVELIFTALAELSTRQIVETNNATGMEENKVTGKIGGSIAKNAKTVLENKTGKKVISTEMGWHSLYP' A
#
# COMPACT_ATOMS: atom_id res chain seq x y z
N MET A 1 1.13 4.69 12.26
CA MET A 1 0.51 4.78 10.92
C MET A 1 0.06 6.22 10.73
N ASN A 2 0.59 6.92 9.74
CA ASN A 2 0.27 8.31 9.43
C ASN A 2 -0.81 8.42 8.33
N GLU A 3 -1.36 9.62 8.13
CA GLU A 3 -2.42 9.87 7.13
C GLU A 3 -2.02 9.45 5.72
N VAL A 4 -0.77 9.69 5.33
CA VAL A 4 -0.27 9.35 4.00
C VAL A 4 -0.19 7.83 3.83
N GLU A 5 0.27 7.09 4.85
CA GLU A 5 0.25 5.62 4.87
C GLU A 5 -1.17 5.06 4.73
N LEU A 6 -2.17 5.70 5.35
CA LEU A 6 -3.58 5.32 5.22
C LEU A 6 -4.08 5.51 3.78
N ILE A 7 -3.75 6.62 3.13
CA ILE A 7 -4.13 6.89 1.73
C ILE A 7 -3.53 5.83 0.80
N PHE A 8 -2.25 5.48 0.96
CA PHE A 8 -1.64 4.45 0.12
C PHE A 8 -2.17 3.05 0.40
N THR A 9 -2.58 2.77 1.64
CA THR A 9 -3.24 1.51 2.01
C THR A 9 -4.61 1.42 1.35
N ALA A 10 -5.42 2.49 1.43
CA ALA A 10 -6.71 2.58 0.76
C ALA A 10 -6.57 2.48 -0.77
N LEU A 11 -5.54 3.09 -1.35
CA LEU A 11 -5.24 2.97 -2.78
C LEU A 11 -4.95 1.52 -3.18
N ALA A 12 -4.15 0.78 -2.39
CA ALA A 12 -3.85 -0.62 -2.64
C ALA A 12 -5.11 -1.48 -2.60
N GLU A 13 -5.96 -1.26 -1.60
CA GLU A 13 -7.21 -1.98 -1.40
C GLU A 13 -8.21 -1.69 -2.53
N LEU A 14 -8.47 -0.41 -2.82
CA LEU A 14 -9.35 0.02 -3.91
C LEU A 14 -8.90 -0.56 -5.24
N SER A 15 -7.60 -0.44 -5.56
CA SER A 15 -7.04 -0.96 -6.81
C SER A 15 -7.21 -2.47 -6.90
N THR A 16 -6.94 -3.20 -5.82
CA THR A 16 -7.14 -4.65 -5.76
C THR A 16 -8.60 -5.01 -6.02
N ARG A 17 -9.56 -4.35 -5.35
CA ARG A 17 -10.99 -4.61 -5.52
C ARG A 17 -11.45 -4.35 -6.96
N GLN A 18 -11.05 -3.24 -7.55
CA GLN A 18 -11.40 -2.90 -8.93
C GLN A 18 -10.86 -3.94 -9.94
N ILE A 19 -9.65 -4.46 -9.70
CA ILE A 19 -9.06 -5.51 -10.55
C ILE A 19 -9.77 -6.85 -10.34
N VAL A 20 -10.12 -7.19 -9.10
CA VAL A 20 -10.91 -8.39 -8.77
C VAL A 20 -12.25 -8.36 -9.51
N GLU A 21 -12.97 -7.23 -9.42
CA GLU A 21 -14.26 -7.02 -10.09
C GLU A 21 -14.11 -7.09 -11.62
N THR A 22 -13.10 -6.43 -12.18
CA THR A 22 -12.85 -6.41 -13.64
C THR A 22 -12.53 -7.80 -14.18
N ASN A 23 -11.72 -8.58 -13.46
CA ASN A 23 -11.26 -9.89 -13.91
C ASN A 23 -12.17 -11.04 -13.47
N ASN A 24 -13.25 -10.76 -12.72
CA ASN A 24 -14.06 -11.77 -12.04
C ASN A 24 -13.20 -12.78 -11.26
N ALA A 25 -12.17 -12.29 -10.58
CA ALA A 25 -11.29 -13.13 -9.77
C ALA A 25 -12.07 -13.65 -8.55
N THR A 26 -12.19 -14.97 -8.43
CA THR A 26 -12.95 -15.61 -7.34
C THR A 26 -12.12 -16.62 -6.57
N GLY A 27 -11.09 -17.20 -7.21
CA GLY A 27 -10.20 -18.18 -6.61
C GLY A 27 -9.07 -17.58 -5.78
N MET A 28 -8.48 -18.39 -4.89
CA MET A 28 -7.35 -17.95 -4.05
C MET A 28 -6.12 -17.55 -4.87
N GLU A 29 -5.76 -18.31 -5.91
CA GLU A 29 -4.63 -17.96 -6.77
C GLU A 29 -4.88 -16.69 -7.58
N GLU A 30 -6.11 -16.49 -8.07
CA GLU A 30 -6.50 -15.28 -8.78
C GLU A 30 -6.43 -14.06 -7.85
N ASN A 31 -7.00 -14.17 -6.65
CA ASN A 31 -6.98 -13.10 -5.63
C ASN A 31 -5.55 -12.76 -5.18
N LYS A 32 -4.65 -13.73 -5.14
CA LYS A 32 -3.23 -13.51 -4.87
C LYS A 32 -2.55 -12.73 -5.99
N VAL A 33 -2.91 -13.00 -7.25
CA VAL A 33 -2.40 -12.23 -8.40
C VAL A 33 -2.95 -10.81 -8.38
N THR A 34 -4.27 -10.62 -8.24
CA THR A 34 -4.88 -9.29 -8.21
C THR A 34 -4.40 -8.45 -7.03
N GLY A 35 -4.21 -9.05 -5.85
CA GLY A 35 -3.62 -8.39 -4.68
C GLY A 35 -2.19 -7.88 -4.93
N LYS A 36 -1.36 -8.65 -5.65
CA LYS A 36 -0.02 -8.18 -6.05
C LYS A 36 -0.09 -7.00 -7.01
N ILE A 37 -1.06 -6.99 -7.94
CA ILE A 37 -1.22 -5.89 -8.89
C ILE A 37 -1.68 -4.62 -8.17
N GLY A 38 -2.72 -4.70 -7.33
CA GLY A 38 -3.20 -3.54 -6.56
C GLY A 38 -2.15 -2.98 -5.60
N GLY A 39 -1.41 -3.85 -4.90
CA GLY A 39 -0.28 -3.45 -4.09
C GLY A 39 0.85 -2.77 -4.90
N SER A 40 1.11 -3.25 -6.12
CA SER A 40 2.13 -2.65 -7.00
C SER A 40 1.72 -1.25 -7.48
N ILE A 41 0.43 -1.02 -7.77
CA ILE A 41 -0.09 0.31 -8.12
C ILE A 41 0.17 1.31 -6.98
N ALA A 42 -0.20 0.95 -5.74
CA ALA A 42 0.04 1.80 -4.59
C ALA A 42 1.54 2.05 -4.34
N LYS A 43 2.37 1.01 -4.47
CA LYS A 43 3.83 1.13 -4.35
C LYS A 43 4.43 2.08 -5.38
N ASN A 44 3.96 2.04 -6.63
CA ASN A 44 4.43 2.91 -7.69
C ASN A 44 4.05 4.37 -7.41
N ALA A 45 2.78 4.62 -7.06
CA ALA A 45 2.32 5.96 -6.69
C ALA A 45 3.10 6.53 -5.48
N LYS A 46 3.37 5.68 -4.47
CA LYS A 46 4.19 6.02 -3.31
C LYS A 46 5.59 6.44 -3.74
N THR A 47 6.23 5.63 -4.58
CA THR A 47 7.59 5.90 -5.08
C THR A 47 7.66 7.23 -5.83
N VAL A 48 6.66 7.52 -6.67
CA VAL A 48 6.57 8.81 -7.38
C VAL A 48 6.43 9.98 -6.40
N LEU A 49 5.59 9.85 -5.37
CA LEU A 49 5.42 10.89 -4.36
C LEU A 49 6.70 11.12 -3.56
N GLU A 50 7.35 10.04 -3.10
CA GLU A 50 8.61 10.12 -2.35
C GLU A 50 9.70 10.79 -3.19
N ASN A 51 9.83 10.42 -4.48
CA ASN A 51 10.81 11.02 -5.38
C ASN A 51 10.55 12.51 -5.65
N LYS A 52 9.29 12.94 -5.72
CA LYS A 52 8.94 14.36 -5.95
C LYS A 52 9.08 15.23 -4.71
N THR A 53 8.90 14.65 -3.52
CA THR A 53 8.84 15.41 -2.26
C THR A 53 10.11 15.29 -1.43
N GLY A 54 10.95 14.27 -1.67
CA GLY A 54 12.11 13.93 -0.84
C GLY A 54 11.73 13.38 0.54
N LYS A 55 10.44 13.13 0.81
CA LYS A 55 9.93 12.64 2.10
C LYS A 55 9.49 11.19 1.98
N LYS A 56 9.87 10.35 2.93
CA LYS A 56 9.34 8.97 3.01
C LYS A 56 7.88 9.01 3.43
N VAL A 57 7.07 8.17 2.80
CA VAL A 57 5.66 7.97 3.17
C VAL A 57 5.56 7.14 4.44
N ILE A 58 6.43 6.12 4.57
CA ILE A 58 6.42 5.22 5.72
C ILE A 58 7.13 5.87 6.90
N SER A 59 6.45 5.95 8.05
CA SER A 59 7.06 6.37 9.30
C SER A 59 7.71 5.17 10.00
N THR A 60 9.02 5.23 10.24
CA THR A 60 9.79 4.19 10.97
C THR A 60 9.57 4.22 12.48
N GLU A 61 8.50 4.84 12.98
CA GLU A 61 8.26 5.01 14.41
C GLU A 61 7.84 3.67 15.04
N MET A 62 8.82 2.80 15.27
CA MET A 62 8.71 1.68 16.18
C MET A 62 8.98 2.20 17.59
N GLY A 63 7.91 2.49 18.33
CA GLY A 63 7.90 2.98 19.71
C GLY A 63 8.46 2.02 20.78
N TRP A 64 9.40 1.15 20.43
CA TRP A 64 10.04 0.23 21.37
C TRP A 64 11.33 0.79 21.99
N HIS A 65 11.86 1.90 21.45
CA HIS A 65 13.12 2.50 21.94
C HIS A 65 12.93 3.72 22.85
N SER A 66 11.68 4.07 23.19
CA SER A 66 11.36 5.21 24.07
C SER A 66 10.95 4.81 25.49
N LEU A 67 10.91 3.50 25.81
CA LEU A 67 10.41 3.00 27.10
C LEU A 67 11.50 2.42 28.03
N TYR A 68 12.77 2.43 27.63
CA TYR A 68 13.88 2.10 28.53
C TYR A 68 15.07 3.03 28.23
N PRO A 69 15.50 3.87 29.19
CA PRO A 69 16.69 4.72 29.06
C PRO A 69 17.98 3.91 29.04
#